data_AF-A0A0F9N4F4-F1
#
_entry.id   AF-A0A0F9N4F4-F1
#
_cell.length_a   1.000
_cell.length_b   1.000
_cell.length_c   1.000
_cell.angle_alpha   90.00
_cell.angle_beta   90.00
_cell.angle_gamma   90.00
#
_symmetry.space_group_name_H-M   'P 1'
#
loop_
_entity.id
_entity.type
_entity.pdbx_description
1 polymer ?
#
loop_
_entity_poly.entity_id
_entity_poly.type
_entity_poly.pdbx_seq_one_letter_code
_entity_poly.pdbx_strand_id
1 'polypeptide(L)'
;LSIVDFSDQTDSFVNLNTPEDFEKKIPIASSKPILGFAAYSGTGKTTLLTKLIPILNQRGIRIAVIKHAHHNFDIDTPGKDSYMLREAGAQQMLIASSRMMALMQKNHAKAIEPKLQTLLRRLDTKSLDLILVEGFKHERYPKIELNRHELGKAELYKADADIIAIATDQLDIHQHSLPILDINNIGMMADFIEHYLNKWNA
;
A
#
# COMPACT_ATOMS: atom_id res chain seq x y z
N LEU A 1 29.50 -30.29 10.35
CA LEU A 1 29.20 -28.84 10.32
C LEU A 1 28.04 -28.66 9.37
N SER A 2 26.86 -28.32 9.88
CA SER A 2 25.69 -28.00 9.04
C SER A 2 25.87 -26.57 8.53
N ILE A 3 25.91 -26.40 7.21
CA ILE A 3 25.91 -25.08 6.58
C ILE A 3 24.45 -24.64 6.52
N VAL A 4 24.15 -23.48 7.08
CA VAL A 4 22.84 -22.84 6.91
C VAL A 4 22.95 -21.97 5.67
N ASP A 5 22.15 -22.30 4.65
CA ASP A 5 22.05 -21.56 3.40
C ASP A 5 20.86 -20.59 3.50
N PHE A 6 21.12 -19.33 3.15
CA PHE A 6 20.13 -18.25 3.11
C PHE A 6 20.03 -17.63 1.69
N SER A 7 20.51 -18.36 0.67
CA SER A 7 20.48 -17.91 -0.73
C SER A 7 19.06 -17.68 -1.27
N ASP A 8 18.04 -18.25 -0.65
CA ASP A 8 16.62 -18.03 -0.94
C ASP A 8 16.03 -16.78 -0.25
N GLN A 9 16.82 -16.10 0.57
CA GLN A 9 16.42 -14.97 1.40
C GLN A 9 17.43 -13.80 1.31
N THR A 10 17.88 -13.48 0.10
CA THR A 10 18.89 -12.43 -0.14
C THR A 10 18.50 -11.06 0.42
N ASP A 11 17.20 -10.77 0.50
CA ASP A 11 16.68 -9.48 0.99
C ASP A 11 16.40 -9.47 2.51
N SER A 12 16.64 -10.59 3.21
CA SER A 12 16.40 -10.70 4.66
C SER A 12 17.49 -10.06 5.52
N PHE A 13 18.65 -9.73 4.93
CA PHE A 13 19.79 -9.15 5.64
C PHE A 13 20.05 -7.73 5.16
N VAL A 14 20.06 -6.79 6.10
CA VAL A 14 20.39 -5.38 5.86
C VAL A 14 21.67 -5.07 6.60
N ASN A 15 22.67 -4.55 5.87
CA ASN A 15 23.93 -4.13 6.47
C ASN A 15 23.73 -2.78 7.19
N LEU A 16 23.82 -2.80 8.52
CA LEU A 16 23.72 -1.62 9.38
C LEU A 16 25.14 -1.32 9.90
N ASN A 17 25.76 -0.25 9.42
CA ASN A 17 27.13 0.10 9.78
C ASN A 17 27.19 1.21 10.83
N THR A 18 26.12 2.02 10.99
CA THR A 18 26.04 3.09 11.98
C THR A 18 24.74 3.08 12.78
N PRO A 19 24.71 3.68 14.00
CA PRO A 19 23.47 3.85 14.77
C PRO A 19 22.38 4.61 14.01
N GLU A 20 22.73 5.58 13.16
CA GLU A 20 21.78 6.30 12.32
C GLU A 20 21.13 5.40 11.25
N ASP A 21 21.78 4.29 10.85
CA ASP A 21 21.19 3.32 9.94
C ASP A 21 19.97 2.61 10.57
N PHE A 22 19.84 2.58 11.90
CA PHE A 22 18.63 2.10 12.58
C PHE A 22 17.45 3.08 12.44
N GLU A 23 17.73 4.38 12.27
CA GLU A 23 16.70 5.40 12.04
C GLU A 23 16.36 5.55 10.55
N LYS A 24 17.27 5.15 9.66
CA LYS A 24 16.99 5.07 8.23
C LYS A 24 15.92 4.02 7.98
N LYS A 25 14.75 4.50 7.59
CA LYS A 25 13.69 3.62 7.10
C LYS A 25 14.19 2.94 5.84
N ILE A 26 14.26 1.62 5.90
CA ILE A 26 14.68 0.77 4.79
C ILE A 26 13.55 0.78 3.75
N PRO A 27 13.86 0.95 2.45
CA PRO A 27 12.89 0.77 1.39
C PRO A 27 12.17 -0.58 1.49
N ILE A 28 10.88 -0.59 1.16
CA ILE A 28 10.08 -1.81 1.21
C ILE A 28 10.51 -2.76 0.10
N ALA A 29 10.89 -3.98 0.47
CA ALA A 29 11.24 -5.05 -0.45
C ALA A 29 9.99 -5.82 -0.87
N SER A 30 9.82 -6.05 -2.18
CA SER A 30 8.66 -6.74 -2.72
C SER A 30 8.96 -7.37 -4.07
N SER A 31 8.48 -8.59 -4.28
CA SER A 31 8.55 -9.29 -5.57
C SER A 31 7.56 -8.76 -6.61
N LYS A 32 6.76 -7.75 -6.25
CA LYS A 32 5.81 -7.06 -7.11
C LYS A 32 5.89 -5.55 -6.94
N PRO A 33 5.63 -4.77 -8.00
CA PRO A 33 5.51 -3.33 -7.91
C PRO A 33 4.55 -2.91 -6.80
N ILE A 34 4.98 -1.97 -5.97
CA ILE A 34 4.16 -1.32 -4.94
C ILE A 34 3.93 0.13 -5.35
N LEU A 35 2.71 0.62 -5.19
CA LEU A 35 2.39 2.02 -5.43
C LEU A 35 1.41 2.57 -4.39
N GLY A 36 1.81 3.65 -3.73
CA GLY A 36 1.02 4.36 -2.73
C GLY A 36 0.21 5.52 -3.28
N PHE A 37 -0.80 5.93 -2.50
CA PHE A 37 -1.46 7.22 -2.67
C PHE A 37 -1.32 8.07 -1.41
N ALA A 38 -0.48 9.11 -1.49
CA ALA A 38 -0.23 10.04 -0.40
C ALA A 38 -1.20 11.22 -0.50
N ALA A 39 -2.06 11.40 0.48
CA ALA A 39 -2.94 12.56 0.53
C ALA A 39 -3.37 12.90 1.96
N TYR A 40 -3.74 14.16 2.16
CA TYR A 40 -4.46 14.58 3.36
C TYR A 40 -5.84 13.90 3.44
N SER A 41 -6.46 13.95 4.62
CA SER A 41 -7.85 13.51 4.76
C SER A 41 -8.76 14.43 3.94
N GLY A 42 -9.83 13.88 3.36
CA GLY A 42 -10.80 14.64 2.55
C GLY A 42 -10.45 14.76 1.06
N THR A 43 -9.23 14.45 0.61
CA THR A 43 -8.83 14.56 -0.82
C THR A 43 -9.56 13.60 -1.78
N GLY A 44 -10.31 12.62 -1.24
CA GLY A 44 -11.07 11.67 -2.06
C GLY A 44 -10.30 10.44 -2.52
N LYS A 45 -9.26 10.01 -1.77
CA LYS A 45 -8.47 8.78 -2.05
C LYS A 45 -9.34 7.57 -2.36
N THR A 46 -10.30 7.26 -1.48
CA THR A 46 -11.19 6.12 -1.66
C THR A 46 -11.99 6.26 -2.95
N THR A 47 -12.52 7.44 -3.25
CA THR A 47 -13.28 7.73 -4.48
C THR A 47 -12.43 7.59 -5.73
N LEU A 48 -11.15 8.00 -5.68
CA LEU A 48 -10.22 7.80 -6.78
C LEU A 48 -9.96 6.30 -7.01
N LEU A 49 -9.60 5.58 -5.94
CA LEU A 49 -9.27 4.16 -6.02
C LEU A 49 -10.45 3.29 -6.50
N THR A 50 -11.67 3.58 -6.05
CA THR A 50 -12.87 2.84 -6.49
C THR A 50 -13.20 3.04 -7.97
N LYS A 51 -12.76 4.15 -8.58
CA LYS A 51 -12.89 4.39 -10.02
C LYS A 51 -11.70 3.82 -10.81
N LEU A 52 -10.50 3.89 -10.25
CA LEU A 52 -9.26 3.49 -10.90
C LEU A 52 -9.09 1.96 -11.00
N ILE A 53 -9.37 1.24 -9.90
CA ILE A 53 -9.18 -0.22 -9.84
C ILE A 53 -9.98 -0.95 -10.94
N PRO A 54 -11.27 -0.63 -11.20
CA PRO A 54 -12.00 -1.24 -12.31
C PRO A 54 -11.34 -1.04 -13.67
N ILE A 55 -10.78 0.14 -13.95
CA ILE A 55 -10.11 0.43 -15.21
C ILE A 55 -8.82 -0.38 -15.34
N LEU A 56 -8.01 -0.45 -14.28
CA LEU A 56 -6.79 -1.26 -14.29
C LEU A 56 -7.11 -2.77 -14.45
N ASN A 57 -8.17 -3.25 -13.80
CA ASN A 57 -8.65 -4.63 -13.98
C ASN A 57 -9.09 -4.91 -15.42
N GLN A 58 -9.78 -3.96 -16.06
CA GLN A 58 -10.16 -4.06 -17.49
C GLN A 58 -8.93 -4.11 -18.41
N ARG A 59 -7.81 -3.50 -18.01
CA ARG A 59 -6.52 -3.59 -18.68
C ARG A 59 -5.73 -4.87 -18.32
N GLY A 60 -6.33 -5.78 -17.56
CA GLY A 60 -5.74 -7.08 -17.23
C GLY A 60 -4.76 -7.07 -16.05
N ILE A 61 -4.65 -5.96 -15.32
CA ILE A 61 -3.73 -5.83 -14.17
C ILE A 61 -4.41 -6.42 -12.93
N ARG A 62 -3.80 -7.44 -12.32
CA ARG A 62 -4.32 -8.06 -11.08
C ARG A 62 -3.80 -7.33 -9.86
N ILE A 63 -4.71 -6.75 -9.09
CA ILE A 63 -4.39 -5.81 -8.02
C ILE A 63 -4.67 -6.41 -6.65
N ALA A 64 -3.74 -6.17 -5.71
CA ALA A 64 -4.05 -6.19 -4.28
C ALA A 64 -4.06 -4.78 -3.71
N VAL A 65 -4.82 -4.57 -2.64
CA VAL A 65 -4.84 -3.31 -1.89
C VAL A 65 -4.48 -3.60 -0.43
N ILE A 66 -3.47 -2.92 0.09
CA ILE A 66 -3.17 -2.89 1.52
C ILE A 66 -3.60 -1.53 2.07
N LYS A 67 -4.48 -1.55 3.08
CA LYS A 67 -5.00 -0.34 3.72
C LYS A 67 -4.62 -0.29 5.20
N HIS A 68 -4.06 0.83 5.65
CA HIS A 68 -3.89 1.13 7.09
C HIS A 68 -5.12 1.87 7.60
N ALA A 69 -5.85 1.26 8.53
CA ALA A 69 -6.99 1.90 9.19
C ALA A 69 -6.50 2.74 10.38
N HIS A 70 -7.09 3.92 10.59
CA HIS A 70 -6.70 4.86 11.66
C HIS A 70 -7.28 4.52 13.05
N HIS A 71 -8.20 3.54 13.14
CA HIS A 71 -8.87 3.15 14.39
C HIS A 71 -9.05 1.64 14.45
N ASN A 72 -9.36 1.11 15.65
CA ASN A 72 -9.86 -0.25 15.80
C ASN A 72 -11.07 -0.45 14.89
N PHE A 73 -11.06 -1.54 14.14
CA PHE A 73 -12.14 -1.92 13.25
C PHE A 73 -12.45 -3.40 13.46
N ASP A 74 -13.71 -3.75 13.23
CA ASP A 74 -14.14 -5.13 13.10
C ASP A 74 -14.85 -5.28 11.75
N ILE A 75 -14.55 -6.34 11.04
CA ILE A 75 -15.19 -6.66 9.75
C ILE A 75 -16.27 -7.73 9.90
N ASP A 76 -16.38 -8.34 11.07
CA ASP A 76 -17.33 -9.40 11.37
C ASP A 76 -18.57 -8.85 12.08
N THR A 77 -19.64 -9.65 12.14
CA THR A 77 -20.90 -9.26 12.76
C THR A 77 -21.03 -9.85 14.17
N PRO A 78 -21.19 -9.02 15.21
CA PRO A 78 -21.40 -9.50 16.58
C PRO A 78 -22.53 -10.52 16.70
N GLY A 79 -22.28 -11.61 17.43
CA GLY A 79 -23.25 -12.69 17.67
C GLY A 79 -23.38 -13.73 16.54
N LYS A 80 -22.64 -13.60 15.43
CA LYS A 80 -22.51 -14.67 14.42
C LYS A 80 -21.41 -15.67 14.78
N ASP A 81 -21.44 -16.83 14.16
CA ASP A 81 -20.57 -17.96 14.49
C ASP A 81 -19.08 -17.60 14.46
N SER A 82 -18.61 -16.97 13.37
CA SER A 82 -17.22 -16.55 13.24
C SER A 82 -16.79 -15.52 14.30
N TYR A 83 -17.69 -14.60 14.64
CA TYR A 83 -17.45 -13.62 15.69
C TYR A 83 -17.32 -14.31 17.05
N MET A 84 -18.28 -15.18 17.38
CA MET A 84 -18.28 -15.91 18.65
C MET A 84 -17.04 -16.80 18.80
N LEU A 85 -16.62 -17.49 17.74
CA LEU A 85 -15.41 -18.31 17.74
C LEU A 85 -14.14 -17.47 17.93
N ARG A 86 -14.06 -16.28 17.31
CA ARG A 86 -12.93 -15.34 17.49
C ARG A 86 -12.91 -14.71 18.89
N GLU A 87 -14.06 -14.36 19.44
CA GLU A 87 -14.17 -13.86 20.81
C GLU A 87 -13.92 -14.94 21.87
N ALA A 88 -14.21 -16.21 21.57
CA ALA A 88 -13.87 -17.35 22.42
C ALA A 88 -12.35 -17.62 22.53
N GLY A 89 -11.51 -16.92 21.76
CA GLY A 89 -10.06 -16.94 21.90
C GLY A 89 -9.29 -17.43 20.69
N ALA A 90 -9.95 -17.72 19.56
CA ALA A 90 -9.25 -18.07 18.33
C ALA A 90 -8.36 -16.88 17.88
N GLN A 91 -7.05 -17.10 17.84
CA GLN A 91 -6.07 -16.07 17.46
C GLN A 91 -6.14 -15.71 15.97
N GLN A 92 -6.56 -16.68 15.15
CA GLN A 92 -6.83 -16.52 13.73
C GLN A 92 -8.19 -17.11 13.40
N MET A 93 -8.92 -16.44 12.51
CA MET A 93 -10.20 -16.88 11.97
C MET A 93 -10.12 -16.80 10.44
N LEU A 94 -10.23 -17.96 9.78
CA LEU A 94 -10.27 -18.07 8.33
C LEU A 94 -11.67 -18.50 7.90
N ILE A 95 -12.36 -17.64 7.16
CA ILE A 95 -13.68 -17.92 6.59
C ILE A 95 -13.53 -18.00 5.08
N ALA A 96 -14.11 -19.02 4.44
CA ALA A 96 -14.04 -19.19 3.01
C ALA A 96 -15.39 -19.64 2.42
N SER A 97 -15.61 -19.24 1.17
CA SER A 97 -16.69 -19.66 0.29
C SER A 97 -16.14 -19.85 -1.12
N SER A 98 -16.96 -20.26 -2.07
CA SER A 98 -16.56 -20.37 -3.48
C SER A 98 -16.18 -19.04 -4.15
N ARG A 99 -16.47 -17.89 -3.53
CA ARG A 99 -16.25 -16.56 -4.11
C ARG A 99 -15.38 -15.63 -3.29
N MET A 100 -15.12 -15.96 -2.02
CA MET A 100 -14.44 -15.06 -1.10
C MET A 100 -13.80 -15.82 0.05
N MET A 101 -12.63 -15.34 0.46
CA MET A 101 -11.94 -15.74 1.68
C MET A 101 -11.63 -14.50 2.51
N ALA A 102 -11.78 -14.60 3.83
CA ALA A 102 -11.38 -13.58 4.79
C ALA A 102 -10.52 -14.22 5.89
N LEU A 103 -9.33 -13.66 6.09
CA LEU A 103 -8.45 -13.99 7.22
C LEU A 103 -8.46 -12.84 8.22
N MET A 104 -8.91 -13.10 9.44
CA MET A 104 -8.83 -12.17 10.57
C MET A 104 -7.81 -12.69 11.57
N GLN A 105 -6.94 -11.82 12.05
CA GLN A 105 -5.97 -12.12 13.09
C GLN A 105 -6.05 -11.04 14.17
N LYS A 106 -6.23 -11.47 15.43
CA LYS A 106 -6.12 -10.55 16.57
C LYS A 106 -4.64 -10.34 16.88
N ASN A 107 -4.23 -9.09 17.01
CA ASN A 107 -2.90 -8.75 17.52
C ASN A 107 -2.91 -8.81 19.05
N HIS A 108 -1.80 -9.25 19.66
CA HIS A 108 -1.66 -9.28 21.11
C HIS A 108 -1.73 -7.87 21.71
N ALA A 109 -2.16 -7.76 22.98
CA ALA A 109 -2.45 -6.51 23.68
C ALA A 109 -1.29 -5.48 23.76
N LYS A 110 -0.04 -5.89 23.47
CA LYS A 110 1.10 -4.97 23.25
C LYS A 110 1.24 -4.66 21.76
N ALA A 111 0.16 -4.24 21.12
CA ALA A 111 0.10 -4.12 19.66
C ALA A 111 1.07 -3.04 19.17
N ILE A 112 2.12 -3.48 18.49
CA ILE A 112 2.96 -2.63 17.64
C ILE A 112 2.12 -2.33 16.39
N GLU A 113 2.12 -1.08 15.93
CA GLU A 113 1.51 -0.71 14.65
C GLU A 113 1.96 -1.66 13.53
N PRO A 114 1.05 -2.12 12.67
CA PRO A 114 1.41 -3.01 11.58
C PRO A 114 2.48 -2.37 10.70
N LYS A 115 3.46 -3.16 10.27
CA LYS A 115 4.47 -2.75 9.28
C LYS A 115 4.06 -3.26 7.90
N LEU A 116 4.14 -2.42 6.87
CA LEU A 116 3.79 -2.78 5.49
C LEU A 116 4.55 -4.03 5.02
N GLN A 117 5.86 -4.11 5.30
CA GLN A 117 6.70 -5.26 4.96
C GLN A 117 6.14 -6.60 5.49
N THR A 118 5.54 -6.59 6.68
CA THR A 118 4.95 -7.80 7.26
C THR A 118 3.62 -8.16 6.60
N LEU A 119 2.82 -7.16 6.21
CA LEU A 119 1.54 -7.39 5.53
C LEU A 119 1.73 -7.88 4.10
N LEU A 120 2.77 -7.43 3.39
CA LEU A 120 3.11 -7.92 2.05
C LEU A 120 3.32 -9.43 2.01
N ARG A 121 3.96 -9.98 3.05
CA ARG A 121 4.17 -11.44 3.19
C ARG A 121 2.90 -12.25 3.39
N ARG A 122 1.75 -11.60 3.61
CA ARG A 122 0.43 -12.25 3.74
C ARG A 122 -0.31 -12.35 2.41
N LEU A 123 0.16 -11.67 1.36
CA LEU A 123 -0.44 -11.73 0.04
C LEU A 123 0.08 -12.92 -0.76
N ASP A 124 -0.79 -13.57 -1.53
CA ASP A 124 -0.35 -14.45 -2.62
C ASP A 124 0.12 -13.59 -3.79
N THR A 125 1.41 -13.24 -3.79
CA THR A 125 1.97 -12.36 -4.80
C THR A 125 2.06 -13.00 -6.18
N LYS A 126 1.97 -14.34 -6.29
CA LYS A 126 2.03 -15.02 -7.60
C LYS A 126 0.82 -14.72 -8.47
N SER A 127 -0.32 -14.43 -7.86
CA SER A 127 -1.56 -14.06 -8.56
C SER A 127 -1.71 -12.56 -8.81
N LEU A 128 -0.69 -11.75 -8.53
CA LEU A 128 -0.75 -10.29 -8.56
C LEU A 128 0.27 -9.69 -9.53
N ASP A 129 -0.06 -8.50 -10.03
CA ASP A 129 0.79 -7.67 -10.90
C ASP A 129 1.14 -6.33 -10.24
N LEU A 130 0.26 -5.82 -9.36
CA LEU A 130 0.44 -4.55 -8.66
C LEU A 130 -0.13 -4.61 -7.24
N ILE A 131 0.56 -3.99 -6.29
CA ILE A 131 0.09 -3.81 -4.91
C ILE A 131 -0.13 -2.32 -4.66
N LEU A 132 -1.38 -1.92 -4.49
CA LEU A 132 -1.75 -0.56 -4.11
C LEU A 132 -1.72 -0.40 -2.59
N VAL A 133 -1.23 0.74 -2.11
CA VAL A 133 -1.15 1.03 -0.69
C VAL A 133 -1.89 2.32 -0.34
N GLU A 134 -2.86 2.22 0.57
CA GLU A 134 -3.55 3.35 1.18
C GLU A 134 -3.17 3.44 2.66
N GLY A 135 -2.28 4.37 3.02
CA GLY A 135 -1.81 4.53 4.40
C GLY A 135 -0.30 4.45 4.49
N PHE A 136 0.25 3.96 5.61
CA PHE A 136 1.69 3.76 5.81
C PHE A 136 2.56 4.95 5.36
N LYS A 137 2.09 6.18 5.64
CA LYS A 137 2.66 7.43 5.10
C LYS A 137 4.14 7.61 5.43
N HIS A 138 4.58 6.98 6.51
CA HIS A 138 5.93 7.07 7.01
C HIS A 138 6.86 6.02 6.43
N GLU A 139 6.37 4.97 5.76
CA GLU A 139 7.20 3.91 5.18
C GLU A 139 7.69 4.28 3.78
N ARG A 140 8.82 3.67 3.35
CA ARG A 140 9.53 4.04 2.13
C ARG A 140 9.18 3.15 0.94
N TYR A 141 8.37 3.68 0.04
CA TYR A 141 7.92 3.03 -1.18
C TYR A 141 7.35 4.10 -2.14
N PRO A 142 7.32 3.87 -3.45
CA PRO A 142 6.84 4.85 -4.43
C PRO A 142 5.38 5.26 -4.19
N LYS A 143 5.08 6.56 -4.28
CA LYS A 143 3.72 7.10 -4.06
C LYS A 143 3.34 8.14 -5.11
N ILE A 144 2.05 8.22 -5.40
CA ILE A 144 1.44 9.36 -6.10
C ILE A 144 0.85 10.28 -5.04
N GLU A 145 1.25 11.55 -5.05
CA GLU A 145 0.59 12.57 -4.25
C GLU A 145 -0.76 12.91 -4.85
N LEU A 146 -1.82 12.95 -4.03
CA LEU A 146 -3.09 13.55 -4.41
C LEU A 146 -3.20 14.91 -3.75
N ASN A 147 -3.37 15.95 -4.57
CA ASN A 147 -3.56 17.31 -4.14
C ASN A 147 -4.89 17.84 -4.71
N ARG A 148 -5.61 18.63 -3.92
CA ARG A 148 -6.77 19.39 -4.38
C ARG A 148 -6.60 20.80 -3.89
N HIS A 149 -6.60 21.75 -4.82
CA HIS A 149 -6.33 23.16 -4.51
C HIS A 149 -7.30 23.71 -3.45
N GLU A 150 -8.58 23.32 -3.52
CA GLU A 150 -9.63 23.73 -2.57
C GLU A 150 -9.32 23.38 -1.10
N LEU A 151 -8.49 22.36 -0.84
CA LEU A 151 -8.12 21.95 0.51
C LEU A 151 -7.03 22.83 1.12
N GLY A 152 -6.35 23.66 0.32
CA GLY A 152 -5.31 24.60 0.76
C GLY A 152 -4.18 23.92 1.53
N LYS A 153 -3.86 22.66 1.21
CA LYS A 153 -2.82 21.88 1.90
C LYS A 153 -1.48 22.00 1.19
N ALA A 154 -0.41 21.99 1.99
CA ALA A 154 0.95 21.98 1.48
C ALA A 154 1.24 20.72 0.65
N GLU A 155 2.16 20.84 -0.29
CA GLU A 155 2.57 19.76 -1.16
C GLU A 155 3.46 18.75 -0.41
N LEU A 156 3.10 17.47 -0.47
CA LEU A 156 3.76 16.40 0.26
C LEU A 156 5.12 16.02 -0.35
N TYR A 157 5.27 16.10 -1.68
CA TYR A 157 6.49 15.71 -2.39
C TYR A 157 7.74 16.50 -1.96
N LYS A 158 7.56 17.68 -1.36
CA LYS A 158 8.65 18.50 -0.80
C LYS A 158 9.32 17.83 0.41
N ALA A 159 8.61 16.96 1.12
CA ALA A 159 9.08 16.30 2.34
C ALA A 159 9.15 14.77 2.22
N ASP A 160 8.62 14.18 1.15
CA ASP A 160 8.66 12.75 0.89
C ASP A 160 9.27 12.51 -0.50
N ALA A 161 10.55 12.12 -0.50
CA ALA A 161 11.33 11.83 -1.71
C ALA A 161 10.87 10.56 -2.45
N ASP A 162 9.99 9.75 -1.84
CA ASP A 162 9.44 8.57 -2.48
C ASP A 162 8.15 8.92 -3.29
N ILE A 163 7.73 10.19 -3.34
CA ILE A 163 6.67 10.64 -4.25
C ILE A 163 7.21 10.77 -5.68
N ILE A 164 6.58 10.05 -6.61
CA ILE A 164 7.03 9.93 -8.01
C ILE A 164 6.14 10.68 -9.01
N ALA A 165 4.97 11.17 -8.59
CA ALA A 165 4.05 11.96 -9.40
C ALA A 165 3.08 12.72 -8.50
N ILE A 166 2.51 13.81 -9.03
CA ILE A 166 1.50 14.63 -8.35
C ILE A 166 0.23 14.59 -9.19
N ALA A 167 -0.88 14.22 -8.58
CA ALA A 167 -2.21 14.26 -9.18
C ALA A 167 -3.00 15.41 -8.56
N THR A 168 -3.36 16.40 -9.37
CA THR A 168 -3.96 17.66 -8.91
C THR A 168 -5.09 18.12 -9.84
N ASP A 169 -5.98 18.97 -9.32
CA ASP A 169 -7.00 19.69 -10.10
C ASP A 169 -6.51 21.07 -10.59
N GLN A 170 -5.29 21.48 -10.21
CA GLN A 170 -4.61 22.68 -10.71
C GLN A 170 -3.48 22.27 -11.66
N LEU A 171 -3.73 22.33 -12.98
CA LEU A 171 -2.79 21.82 -13.99
C LEU A 171 -1.74 22.84 -14.46
N ASP A 172 -1.94 24.12 -14.19
CA ASP A 172 -1.11 25.23 -14.71
C ASP A 172 0.23 25.40 -13.98
N ILE A 173 0.80 24.32 -13.43
CA ILE A 173 1.96 24.41 -12.55
C ILE A 173 3.24 24.12 -13.33
N HIS A 174 3.81 25.18 -13.91
CA HIS A 174 5.10 25.16 -14.62
C HIS A 174 6.33 24.89 -13.72
N GLN A 175 6.15 24.55 -12.43
CA GLN A 175 7.23 24.57 -11.42
C GLN A 175 7.52 23.21 -10.77
N HIS A 176 6.93 22.12 -11.23
CA HIS A 176 7.19 20.80 -10.65
C HIS A 176 8.26 20.02 -11.41
N SER A 177 9.16 19.37 -10.66
CA SER A 177 10.15 18.43 -11.18
C SER A 177 9.58 17.02 -11.41
N LEU A 178 8.34 16.77 -10.98
CA LEU A 178 7.66 15.49 -11.07
C LEU A 178 6.54 15.51 -12.11
N PRO A 179 6.18 14.36 -12.71
CA PRO A 179 5.00 14.22 -13.56
C PRO A 179 3.73 14.75 -12.89
N ILE A 180 2.96 15.55 -13.62
CA ILE A 180 1.66 16.09 -13.20
C ILE A 180 0.55 15.32 -13.91
N LEU A 181 -0.40 14.83 -13.12
CA LEU A 181 -1.58 14.10 -13.55
C LEU A 181 -2.83 14.91 -13.20
N ASP A 182 -3.83 14.94 -14.08
CA ASP A 182 -5.15 15.43 -13.71
C ASP A 182 -5.82 14.41 -12.78
N ILE A 183 -6.07 14.82 -11.52
CA ILE A 183 -6.71 13.97 -10.51
C ILE A 183 -8.12 13.50 -10.91
N ASN A 184 -8.78 14.21 -11.83
CA ASN A 184 -10.10 13.89 -12.33
C ASN A 184 -10.06 13.04 -13.61
N ASN A 185 -8.88 12.90 -14.24
CA ASN A 185 -8.67 12.06 -15.41
C ASN A 185 -8.17 10.66 -15.02
N ILE A 186 -9.10 9.74 -14.79
CA ILE A 186 -8.78 8.37 -14.38
C ILE A 186 -8.03 7.60 -15.47
N GLY A 187 -8.25 7.92 -16.75
CA GLY A 187 -7.52 7.33 -17.87
C GLY A 187 -6.03 7.67 -17.80
N MET A 188 -5.71 8.95 -17.62
CA MET A 188 -4.33 9.42 -17.46
C MET A 188 -3.64 8.79 -16.25
N MET A 189 -4.36 8.62 -15.14
CA MET A 189 -3.85 7.90 -13.96
C MET A 189 -3.54 6.44 -14.27
N ALA A 190 -4.43 5.76 -14.99
CA ALA A 190 -4.20 4.36 -15.39
C ALA A 190 -3.01 4.24 -16.35
N ASP A 191 -2.87 5.14 -17.32
CA ASP A 191 -1.75 5.17 -18.28
C ASP A 191 -0.41 5.37 -17.56
N PHE A 192 -0.37 6.27 -16.58
CA PHE A 192 0.81 6.48 -15.75
C PHE A 192 1.19 5.20 -14.98
N ILE A 193 0.21 4.50 -14.40
CA ILE A 193 0.44 3.27 -13.64
C ILE A 193 0.94 2.15 -14.56
N GLU A 194 0.39 1.98 -15.76
CA GLU A 194 0.90 1.01 -16.72
C GLU A 194 2.35 1.30 -17.14
N HIS A 195 2.66 2.57 -17.38
CA HIS A 195 4.04 2.97 -17.68
C HIS A 195 4.98 2.71 -16.50
N TYR A 196 4.53 2.95 -15.27
CA TYR A 196 5.27 2.60 -14.06
C TYR A 196 5.55 1.10 -13.98
N LEU A 197 4.54 0.26 -14.23
CA LEU A 197 4.68 -1.20 -14.24
C LEU A 197 5.68 -1.68 -15.30
N ASN A 198 5.61 -1.12 -16.51
CA ASN A 198 6.50 -1.50 -17.62
C ASN A 198 7.97 -1.12 -17.38
N LYS A 199 8.22 -0.17 -16.48
CA LYS A 199 9.58 0.27 -16.09
C LYS A 199 10.07 -0.34 -14.79
N TRP A 200 9.22 -1.07 -14.07
CA TRP A 200 9.59 -1.66 -12.80
C TRP A 200 10.55 -2.83 -13.01
N ASN A 201 11.68 -2.78 -12.32
CA ASN A 201 12.64 -3.87 -12.23
C ASN A 201 12.65 -4.36 -10.78
N ALA A 202 12.61 -5.68 -10.60
CA ALA A 202 12.69 -6.34 -9.30
C ALA A 202 14.06 -6.13 -8.65
#